data_AF-A0A923L4S0-F1
#
_entry.id   AF-A0A923L4S0-F1
#
_cell.length_a   1.000
_cell.length_b   1.000
_cell.length_c   1.000
_cell.angle_alpha   90.00
_cell.angle_beta   90.00
_cell.angle_gamma   90.00
#
_symmetry.space_group_name_H-M   'P 1'
#
loop_
_entity.id
_entity.type
_entity.pdbx_description
1 polymer ?
#
loop_
_entity_poly.entity_id
_entity_poly.type
_entity_poly.pdbx_seq_one_letter_code
_entity_poly.pdbx_strand_id
1 'polypeptide(L)' 'MKIFSIAGAEDPITGGAKGLKDSLGSLRKVGYKHITSKVYPRMKHEVLNEVENAVVYRDVLEFLLE' A
#
# COMPACT_ATOMS: atom_id res chain seq x y z
N MET A 1 -11.09 3.68 12.48
CA MET A 1 -9.96 2.81 12.10
C MET A 1 -9.39 3.33 10.78
N LYS A 2 -8.08 3.59 10.74
CA LYS A 2 -7.36 3.98 9.53
C LYS A 2 -6.72 2.73 8.88
N ILE A 3 -6.62 2.70 7.56
CA ILE A 3 -5.95 1.63 6.80
C ILE A 3 -4.95 2.26 5.85
N PHE A 4 -3.72 1.77 5.85
CA PHE A 4 -2.70 2.13 4.87
C PHE A 4 -2.34 0.93 4.01
N SER A 5 -2.72 0.99 2.73
CA SER A 5 -2.44 -0.04 1.74
C SER A 5 -1.19 0.31 0.96
N ILE A 6 -0.15 -0.51 1.06
CA ILE A 6 1.13 -0.29 0.38
C ILE A 6 1.48 -1.46 -0.55
N ALA A 7 2.07 -1.15 -1.70
CA ALA A 7 2.51 -2.14 -2.68
C ALA A 7 3.68 -1.62 -3.52
N GLY A 8 4.44 -2.52 -4.14
CA GLY A 8 5.43 -2.16 -5.15
C GLY A 8 4.82 -2.07 -6.54
N ALA A 9 5.31 -1.13 -7.36
CA ALA A 9 4.82 -0.94 -8.73
C ALA A 9 5.12 -2.12 -9.66
N GLU A 10 6.17 -2.88 -9.36
CA GLU A 10 6.64 -4.02 -10.16
C GLU A 10 6.24 -5.37 -9.53
N ASP A 11 5.32 -5.36 -8.55
CA ASP A 11 4.79 -6.58 -7.96
C ASP A 11 3.77 -7.27 -8.89
N PRO A 12 4.10 -8.45 -9.46
CA PRO A 12 3.21 -9.16 -10.38
C PRO A 12 1.98 -9.75 -9.68
N ILE A 13 1.97 -9.84 -8.35
CA ILE A 13 0.91 -10.50 -7.56
C ILE A 13 -0.30 -9.58 -7.36
N THR A 14 -0.09 -8.26 -7.40
CA THR A 14 -1.14 -7.27 -7.10
C THR A 14 -2.28 -7.21 -8.11
N GLY A 15 -2.11 -7.79 -9.31
CA GLY A 15 -3.00 -7.53 -10.44
C GLY A 15 -2.90 -6.08 -10.97
N GLY A 16 -1.79 -5.40 -10.66
CA GLY A 16 -1.51 -4.02 -11.06
C GLY A 16 -2.51 -3.01 -10.52
N ALA A 17 -2.65 -1.88 -11.22
CA ALA A 17 -3.54 -0.79 -10.81
C ALA A 17 -5.01 -1.22 -10.65
N LYS A 18 -5.47 -2.20 -11.46
CA LYS A 18 -6.84 -2.72 -11.37
C LYS A 18 -7.05 -3.52 -10.09
N GLY A 19 -6.17 -4.49 -9.80
CA GLY A 19 -6.30 -5.32 -8.59
C GLY A 19 -6.18 -4.49 -7.30
N LEU A 20 -5.29 -3.50 -7.26
CA LEU A 20 -5.22 -2.56 -6.14
C LEU A 20 -6.52 -1.75 -5.98
N LYS A 21 -7.09 -1.24 -7.07
CA LYS A 21 -8.37 -0.52 -7.05
C LYS A 21 -9.51 -1.40 -6.54
N ASP A 22 -9.54 -2.67 -6.93
CA ASP A 22 -10.55 -3.64 -6.52
C ASP A 22 -10.46 -3.97 -5.01
N SER A 23 -9.24 -4.16 -4.48
CA SER A 23 -9.03 -4.33 -3.03
C SER A 23 -9.47 -3.11 -2.23
N LEU A 24 -9.08 -1.91 -2.66
CA LEU A 24 -9.51 -0.66 -2.00
C LEU A 24 -11.03 -0.46 -2.11
N GLY A 25 -11.63 -0.85 -3.24
CA GLY A 25 -13.08 -0.82 -3.44
C GLY A 25 -13.81 -1.75 -2.47
N SER A 26 -13.27 -2.95 -2.24
CA SER A 26 -13.81 -3.93 -1.29
C SER A 26 -13.81 -3.38 0.14
N LEU A 27 -12.70 -2.74 0.57
CA LEU A 27 -12.61 -2.08 1.87
C LEU A 27 -13.65 -0.95 2.02
N ARG A 28 -13.80 -0.11 0.99
CA ARG A 28 -14.82 0.96 1.01
C ARG A 28 -16.24 0.40 1.08
N LYS A 29 -16.54 -0.67 0.35
CA LYS A 29 -17.86 -1.30 0.29
C LYS A 29 -18.32 -1.82 1.65
N VAL A 30 -17.40 -2.32 2.48
CA VAL A 30 -17.70 -2.79 3.84
C VAL A 30 -17.71 -1.69 4.90
N GLY A 31 -17.54 -0.41 4.50
CA GLY A 31 -17.73 0.75 5.36
C GLY A 31 -16.46 1.39 5.89
N TYR A 32 -15.26 0.96 5.48
CA TYR A 32 -14.02 1.67 5.84
C TYR A 32 -13.94 3.01 5.12
N LYS A 33 -13.85 4.10 5.90
CA LYS A 33 -13.86 5.48 5.40
C LYS A 33 -12.48 6.11 5.28
N HIS A 34 -11.51 5.65 6.07
CA HIS A 34 -10.17 6.25 6.15
C HIS A 34 -9.14 5.26 5.60
N ILE A 35 -9.01 5.24 4.27
CA ILE A 35 -8.08 4.36 3.56
C ILE A 35 -7.13 5.23 2.75
N THR A 36 -5.84 5.10 3.02
CA THR A 36 -4.76 5.68 2.23
C THR A 36 -4.06 4.57 1.47
N SER A 37 -3.60 4.85 0.25
CA SER A 37 -2.86 3.88 -0.56
C SER A 37 -1.61 4.52 -1.14
N LYS A 38 -0.50 3.77 -1.19
CA LYS A 38 0.74 4.20 -1.85
C LYS A 38 1.36 3.05 -2.64
N VAL A 39 1.84 3.36 -3.83
CA VAL A 39 2.56 2.41 -4.69
C VAL A 39 3.98 2.93 -4.86
N TYR A 40 4.96 2.12 -4.47
CA TYR A 40 6.37 2.51 -4.54
C TYR A 40 6.98 2.13 -5.89
N PRO A 41 7.53 3.09 -6.66
CA PRO A 41 8.15 2.80 -7.95
C PRO A 41 9.40 1.91 -7.75
N ARG A 42 9.68 1.04 -8.73
CA ARG A 42 10.85 0.14 -8.74
C ARG A 42 10.91 -0.92 -7.64
N MET A 43 9.89 -1.04 -6.81
CA MET A 43 9.77 -2.09 -5.81
C MET A 43 8.87 -3.23 -6.32
N LYS A 44 9.20 -4.46 -5.95
CA LYS A 44 8.40 -5.66 -6.21
C LYS A 44 7.52 -5.97 -5.00
N HIS A 45 7.37 -7.25 -4.66
CA HIS A 45 6.43 -7.72 -3.65
C HIS A 45 6.78 -7.30 -2.22
N GLU A 46 8.05 -7.45 -1.82
CA GLU A 46 8.48 -7.27 -0.43
C GLU A 46 8.94 -5.84 -0.15
N VAL A 47 8.08 -4.84 -0.30
CA VAL A 47 8.44 -3.40 -0.16
C VAL A 47 9.17 -3.04 1.15
N LEU A 48 8.97 -3.82 2.22
CA LEU A 48 9.67 -3.64 3.50
C LEU A 48 11.12 -4.18 3.48
N ASN A 49 11.45 -5.08 2.56
CA ASN A 49 12.75 -5.72 2.41
C ASN A 49 13.52 -5.27 1.16
N GLU A 50 12.96 -4.36 0.36
CA GLU A 50 13.61 -3.79 -0.83
C GLU A 50 14.74 -2.82 -0.45
N VAL A 51 15.63 -2.54 -1.42
CA VAL A 51 16.82 -1.68 -1.20
C VAL A 51 16.45 -0.28 -0.68
N GLU A 52 15.34 0.29 -1.15
CA GLU A 52 14.87 1.61 -0.74
C GLU A 52 13.84 1.54 0.42
N ASN A 53 13.83 0.47 1.23
CA ASN A 53 12.83 0.25 2.29
C ASN A 53 12.72 1.35 3.36
N ALA A 54 13.77 2.17 3.55
CA ALA A 54 13.76 3.28 4.49
C ALA A 54 12.60 4.26 4.22
N VAL A 55 12.22 4.46 2.95
CA VAL A 55 11.07 5.28 2.58
C VAL A 55 9.76 4.66 3.09
N VAL A 56 9.64 3.34 2.98
CA VAL A 56 8.45 2.59 3.38
C VAL A 56 8.32 2.60 4.89
N TYR A 57 9.42 2.37 5.62
CA TYR A 57 9.42 2.44 7.08
C TYR A 57 9.03 3.82 7.60
N ARG A 58 9.54 4.89 6.98
CA ARG A 58 9.16 6.26 7.36
C ARG A 58 7.66 6.48 7.15
N ASP A 59 7.13 6.12 5.99
CA ASP A 59 5.71 6.33 5.68
C ASP A 59 4.79 5.48 6.59
N VAL A 60 5.21 4.26 6.95
CA VAL A 60 4.50 3.42 7.93
C VAL A 60 4.56 4.04 9.33
N LEU A 61 5.71 4.58 9.74
CA LEU A 61 5.84 5.27 11.02
C LEU A 61 4.97 6.52 11.09
N GLU A 62 4.96 7.34 10.04
CA GLU A 62 4.09 8.52 9.92
C GLU A 62 2.62 8.12 10.06
N PHE A 63 2.19 7.06 9.36
CA PHE A 63 0.82 6.53 9.47
C PHE A 63 0.44 6.08 10.89
N LEU A 64 1.38 5.53 11.66
CA LEU A 64 1.13 5.06 13.03
C LEU A 64 1.11 6.20 14.05
N LEU A 65 1.79 7.31 13.77
CA LEU A 65 1.86 8.47 14.67
C LEU A 65 0.69 9.45 14.46
N GLU A 66 0.03 9.41 13.30
CA GLU A 66 -1.21 10.16 13.02
C GLU A 66 -2.46 9.59 13.68
#